data_AF-A0A2M7I0Q6-F1
#
_entry.id   AF-A0A2M7I0Q6-F1
#
_cell.length_a   1.000
_cell.length_b   1.000
_cell.length_c   1.000
_cell.angle_alpha   90.00
_cell.angle_beta   90.00
_cell.angle_gamma   90.00
#
_symmetry.space_group_name_H-M   'P 1'
#
loop_
_entity.id
_entity.type
_entity.pdbx_description
1 polymer ?
#
loop_
_entity_poly.entity_id
_entity_poly.type
_entity_poly.pdbx_seq_one_letter_code
_entity_poly.pdbx_strand_id
1 'polypeptide(L)'
;MQKKINKNIVIQILFTIAVVFLIANLLIGRFNTENKIISPKEYDSKITKAVTDSLFLSALKNFNINDSWIHRTKANKKSDLYIYKIDIPYDLPNIFIIKEVYQKFSSTKLNIVSIENKDDESSLLKIMNADELYLSALLNYDKGITHLAGSINLIVILPSKIDEDLKNQFFDLNKDIIYLFSPSSNNIKLADEINNIKSGYGLIIDDNIDELNFEIRNNFSKNRLEEGINSILKAFPNIKLVYFPEEFIPSSKIKNEFKKNKLRTIDNTSPINLTNNYKTDFNKIFGSYILNCNPKDTLSIVLSTDNFIKVIPDLKMYSKLGYRFVTF
;
A
#
# COMPACT_ATOMS: atom_id res chain seq x y z
N MET A 1 39.20 -33.95 40.57
CA MET A 1 40.08 -33.00 41.29
C MET A 1 39.99 -31.64 40.58
N GLN A 2 39.07 -30.76 41.01
CA GLN A 2 38.87 -29.45 40.39
C GLN A 2 39.97 -28.48 40.86
N LYS A 3 40.89 -28.10 39.98
CA LYS A 3 41.84 -27.01 40.26
C LYS A 3 41.04 -25.72 40.44
N LYS A 4 40.92 -25.23 41.68
CA LYS A 4 40.40 -23.89 41.98
C LYS A 4 41.32 -22.88 41.31
N ILE A 5 40.89 -22.33 40.18
CA ILE A 5 41.59 -21.25 39.51
C ILE A 5 41.60 -20.06 40.47
N ASN A 6 42.80 -19.53 40.74
CA ASN A 6 42.98 -18.42 41.67
C ASN A 6 42.28 -17.17 41.11
N LYS A 7 41.22 -16.72 41.79
CA LYS A 7 40.39 -15.60 41.36
C LYS A 7 41.21 -14.33 41.11
N ASN A 8 42.29 -14.11 41.84
CA ASN A 8 43.14 -12.94 41.67
C ASN A 8 43.91 -12.98 40.33
N ILE A 9 44.32 -14.17 39.89
CA ILE A 9 44.97 -14.36 38.59
C ILE A 9 43.97 -14.13 37.45
N VAL A 10 42.73 -14.61 37.61
CA VAL A 10 41.67 -14.38 36.61
C VAL A 10 41.34 -12.90 36.49
N ILE A 11 41.23 -12.19 37.61
CA ILE A 11 40.97 -10.75 37.64
C ILE A 11 42.13 -9.97 36.99
N GLN A 12 43.38 -10.33 37.27
CA GLN A 12 44.55 -9.70 36.66
C GLN A 12 44.59 -9.92 35.14
N ILE A 13 44.29 -11.13 34.67
CA ILE A 13 44.24 -11.44 33.23
C ILE A 13 43.13 -10.64 32.56
N LEU A 14 41.92 -10.63 33.14
CA LEU A 14 40.79 -9.87 32.59
C LEU A 14 41.06 -8.37 32.56
N PHE A 15 41.66 -7.82 33.61
CA PHE A 15 42.04 -6.41 33.66
C PHE A 15 43.10 -6.07 32.61
N THR A 16 44.10 -6.94 32.45
CA THR A 16 45.14 -6.76 31.43
C THR A 16 44.54 -6.80 30.03
N ILE A 17 43.64 -7.74 29.75
CA ILE A 17 42.92 -7.83 28.47
C ILE A 17 42.08 -6.57 28.23
N ALA A 18 41.38 -6.06 29.25
CA ALA A 18 40.58 -4.84 29.13
C ALA A 18 41.44 -3.61 28.82
N VAL A 19 42.60 -3.48 29.48
CA VAL A 19 43.55 -2.39 29.22
C VAL A 19 44.13 -2.50 27.81
N VAL A 20 44.51 -3.70 27.37
CA VAL A 20 44.99 -3.93 25.99
C VAL A 20 43.92 -3.57 24.98
N PHE A 21 42.66 -3.95 25.20
CA PHE A 21 41.55 -3.55 24.33
C PHE A 21 41.33 -2.04 24.32
N LEU A 22 41.44 -1.37 25.46
CA LEU A 22 41.30 0.07 25.54
C LEU A 22 42.41 0.79 24.77
N ILE A 23 43.66 0.33 24.90
CA ILE A 23 44.80 0.85 24.15
C ILE A 23 44.62 0.57 22.66
N ALA A 24 44.22 -0.65 22.28
CA ALA A 24 43.92 -0.99 20.89
C ALA A 24 42.82 -0.10 20.32
N ASN A 25 41.74 0.18 21.08
CA ASN A 25 40.65 1.04 20.65
C ASN A 25 41.11 2.51 20.48
N LEU A 26 41.95 3.01 21.40
CA LEU A 26 42.55 4.34 21.30
C LEU A 26 43.52 4.46 20.11
N LEU A 27 44.30 3.41 19.84
CA LEU A 27 45.21 3.36 18.70
C LEU A 27 44.45 3.22 17.38
N ILE A 28 43.38 2.42 17.32
CA ILE A 28 42.46 2.35 16.18
C ILE A 28 41.87 3.74 15.92
N GLY A 29 41.45 4.48 16.95
CA GLY A 29 40.95 5.85 16.79
C GLY A 29 42.01 6.85 16.28
N ARG A 30 43.31 6.59 16.50
CA ARG A 30 44.42 7.46 16.07
C ARG A 30 44.95 7.09 14.67
N PHE A 31 44.93 5.82 14.31
CA PHE A 31 45.37 5.33 12.99
C PHE A 31 44.22 5.23 11.96
N ASN A 32 42.96 5.11 12.41
CA ASN A 32 41.78 5.45 11.60
C ASN A 32 41.50 6.95 11.69
N THR A 33 42.52 7.79 11.49
CA THR A 33 42.22 9.04 10.81
C THR A 33 41.71 8.58 9.45
N GLU A 34 40.42 8.78 9.18
CA GLU A 34 39.76 8.35 7.95
C GLU A 34 40.51 8.87 6.71
N ASN A 35 41.57 8.17 6.30
CA ASN A 35 41.90 8.05 4.89
C ASN A 35 40.78 7.20 4.32
N LYS A 36 39.59 7.81 4.18
CA LYS A 36 38.61 7.39 3.19
C LYS A 36 39.45 7.20 1.96
N ILE A 37 39.58 5.96 1.50
CA ILE A 37 39.99 5.70 0.14
C ILE A 37 38.94 6.44 -0.67
N ILE A 38 39.25 7.67 -1.09
CA ILE A 38 38.39 8.46 -1.95
C ILE A 38 38.51 7.72 -3.27
N SER A 39 37.67 6.70 -3.46
CA SER A 39 37.40 6.18 -4.78
C SER A 39 37.13 7.41 -5.65
N PRO A 40 37.87 7.62 -6.74
CA PRO A 40 37.69 8.81 -7.57
C PRO A 40 36.21 8.87 -7.94
N LYS A 41 35.52 9.93 -7.49
CA LYS A 41 34.10 10.04 -7.74
C LYS A 41 33.91 10.13 -9.24
N GLU A 42 33.24 9.13 -9.81
CA GLU A 42 33.10 9.05 -11.25
C GLU A 42 32.16 10.16 -11.73
N TYR A 43 32.68 11.05 -12.57
CA TYR A 43 31.88 12.08 -13.21
C TYR A 43 31.01 11.46 -14.31
N ASP A 44 29.70 11.68 -14.24
CA ASP A 44 28.77 11.27 -15.27
C ASP A 44 28.60 12.38 -16.31
N SER A 45 29.29 12.26 -17.45
CA SER A 45 29.24 13.26 -18.52
C SER A 45 27.91 13.30 -19.26
N LYS A 46 27.06 12.27 -19.10
CA LYS A 46 25.75 12.18 -19.76
C LYS A 46 24.64 12.87 -18.97
N ILE A 47 24.89 13.22 -17.71
CA ILE A 47 23.89 13.80 -16.82
C ILE A 47 24.19 15.28 -16.56
N THR A 48 23.23 16.13 -16.91
CA THR A 48 23.26 17.57 -16.66
C THR A 48 22.40 17.92 -15.45
N LYS A 49 22.54 19.15 -14.94
CA LYS A 49 21.68 19.69 -13.87
C LYS A 49 20.19 19.70 -14.27
N ALA A 50 19.88 20.02 -15.53
CA ALA A 50 18.51 20.00 -16.04
C ALA A 50 17.93 18.59 -16.12
N VAL A 51 18.74 17.59 -16.51
CA VAL A 51 18.30 16.18 -16.48
C VAL A 51 18.06 15.72 -15.04
N THR A 52 18.93 16.14 -14.11
CA THR A 52 18.77 15.84 -12.67
C THR A 52 17.49 16.45 -12.11
N ASP A 53 17.20 17.70 -12.45
CA ASP A 53 15.95 18.36 -12.08
C ASP A 53 14.72 17.60 -12.61
N SER A 54 14.73 17.25 -13.89
CA SER A 54 13.63 16.49 -14.51
C SER A 54 13.41 15.14 -13.84
N LEU A 55 14.48 14.37 -13.58
CA LEU A 55 14.39 13.08 -12.89
C LEU A 55 13.87 13.25 -11.46
N PHE A 56 14.32 14.26 -10.74
CA PHE A 56 13.87 14.55 -9.38
C PHE A 56 12.38 14.92 -9.35
N LEU A 57 11.93 15.86 -10.18
CA LEU A 57 10.51 16.23 -10.29
C LEU A 57 9.66 15.03 -10.73
N SER A 58 10.17 14.16 -11.61
CA SER A 58 9.47 12.93 -11.98
C SER A 58 9.28 11.95 -10.81
N ALA A 59 10.22 11.92 -9.86
CA ALA A 59 10.10 11.11 -8.65
C ALA A 59 8.98 11.64 -7.74
N LEU A 60 8.86 12.97 -7.59
CA LEU A 60 7.80 13.60 -6.81
C LEU A 60 6.42 13.37 -7.46
N LYS A 61 6.34 13.46 -8.79
CA LYS A 61 5.11 13.22 -9.54
C LYS A 61 4.58 11.79 -9.35
N ASN A 62 5.44 10.81 -9.15
CA ASN A 62 5.04 9.42 -8.86
C ASN A 62 4.29 9.27 -7.52
N PHE A 63 4.35 10.29 -6.65
CA PHE A 63 3.56 10.37 -5.42
C PHE A 63 2.47 11.44 -5.48
N ASN A 64 2.15 11.99 -6.65
CA ASN A 64 1.15 13.05 -6.78
C ASN A 64 1.41 14.27 -5.86
N ILE A 65 2.70 14.60 -5.62
CA ILE A 65 3.08 15.82 -4.91
C ILE A 65 2.64 17.01 -5.76
N ASN A 66 1.79 17.86 -5.19
CA ASN A 66 1.22 19.01 -5.90
C ASN A 66 2.31 20.04 -6.22
N ASP A 67 2.27 20.65 -7.40
CA ASP A 67 3.22 21.71 -7.80
C ASP A 67 3.22 22.89 -6.81
N SER A 68 2.08 23.19 -6.19
CA SER A 68 1.98 24.23 -5.14
C SER A 68 2.75 23.92 -3.85
N TRP A 69 3.13 22.66 -3.64
CA TRP A 69 3.95 22.21 -2.50
C TRP A 69 5.46 22.22 -2.83
N ILE A 70 5.83 22.49 -4.09
CA ILE A 70 7.20 22.46 -4.57
C ILE A 70 7.72 23.90 -4.74
N HIS A 71 8.43 24.39 -3.72
CA HIS A 71 8.97 25.74 -3.70
C HIS A 71 10.39 25.76 -4.23
N ARG A 72 10.57 26.22 -5.47
CA ARG A 72 11.91 26.38 -6.05
C ARG A 72 12.52 27.72 -5.68
N THR A 73 13.68 27.68 -5.04
CA THR A 73 14.49 28.88 -4.75
C THR A 73 15.61 28.99 -5.77
N LYS A 74 15.85 30.19 -6.32
CA LYS A 74 17.04 30.44 -7.13
C LYS A 74 18.24 30.64 -6.20
N ALA A 75 19.23 29.76 -6.26
CA ALA A 75 20.58 30.15 -5.88
C ALA A 75 20.98 31.35 -6.75
N ASN A 76 21.71 32.33 -6.19
CA ASN A 76 22.19 33.58 -6.82
C ASN A 76 22.19 33.62 -8.37
N LYS A 77 21.92 34.78 -9.00
CA LYS A 77 21.78 35.02 -10.47
C LYS A 77 22.75 34.31 -11.45
N LYS A 78 23.86 33.71 -10.99
CA LYS A 78 24.86 32.98 -11.77
C LYS A 78 24.96 31.47 -11.47
N SER A 79 24.11 30.91 -10.60
CA SER A 79 24.18 29.51 -10.19
C SER A 79 23.07 28.70 -10.84
N ASP A 80 23.45 27.65 -11.59
CA ASP A 80 22.53 26.67 -12.17
C ASP A 80 22.08 25.60 -11.16
N LEU A 81 22.34 25.81 -9.87
CA LEU A 81 21.93 24.91 -8.80
C LEU A 81 20.41 24.95 -8.60
N TYR A 82 19.80 23.77 -8.54
CA TYR A 82 18.39 23.61 -8.19
C TYR A 82 18.24 23.47 -6.68
N ILE A 83 17.55 24.42 -6.05
CA ILE A 83 17.22 24.38 -4.61
C ILE A 83 15.71 24.29 -4.44
N TYR A 84 15.26 23.25 -3.74
CA TYR A 84 13.86 23.01 -3.45
C TYR A 84 13.60 23.02 -1.94
N LYS A 85 12.47 23.62 -1.55
CA LYS A 85 11.78 23.35 -0.30
C LYS A 85 10.46 22.70 -0.67
N ILE A 86 10.19 21.51 -0.13
CA ILE A 86 9.02 20.72 -0.51
C ILE A 86 8.22 20.43 0.75
N ASP A 87 6.95 20.77 0.71
CA ASP A 87 5.99 20.43 1.76
C ASP A 87 5.46 19.02 1.49
N ILE A 88 5.72 18.11 2.41
CA ILE A 88 5.36 16.69 2.31
C ILE A 88 4.18 16.42 3.26
N PRO A 89 3.10 15.80 2.78
CA PRO A 89 2.01 15.41 3.66
C PRO A 89 2.46 14.51 4.81
N TYR A 90 1.93 14.76 6.01
CA TYR A 90 2.30 14.00 7.22
C TYR A 90 2.01 12.50 7.11
N ASP A 91 1.08 12.10 6.24
CA ASP A 91 0.70 10.72 5.98
C ASP A 91 1.55 10.03 4.88
N LEU A 92 2.52 10.73 4.29
CA LEU A 92 3.46 10.20 3.31
C LEU A 92 4.91 10.29 3.83
N PRO A 93 5.51 9.18 4.31
CA PRO A 93 6.87 9.21 4.79
C PRO A 93 7.93 9.67 3.77
N ASN A 94 8.78 10.63 4.14
CA ASN A 94 9.90 11.14 3.32
C ASN A 94 10.77 10.01 2.76
N ILE A 95 10.97 8.94 3.53
CA ILE A 95 11.77 7.78 3.12
C ILE A 95 11.26 7.13 1.83
N PHE A 96 9.94 7.15 1.57
CA PHE A 96 9.39 6.60 0.33
C PHE A 96 9.75 7.48 -0.88
N ILE A 97 9.69 8.79 -0.72
CA ILE A 97 10.11 9.76 -1.74
C ILE A 97 11.60 9.61 -2.00
N ILE A 98 12.41 9.57 -0.96
CA ILE A 98 13.87 9.39 -1.05
C ILE A 98 14.19 8.08 -1.80
N LYS A 99 13.54 6.97 -1.44
CA LYS A 99 13.72 5.68 -2.12
C LYS A 99 13.38 5.75 -3.61
N GLU A 100 12.29 6.42 -3.99
CA GLU A 100 11.92 6.61 -5.39
C GLU A 100 12.95 7.47 -6.13
N VAL A 101 13.48 8.52 -5.50
CA VAL A 101 14.58 9.29 -6.05
C VAL A 101 15.79 8.38 -6.31
N TYR A 102 16.25 7.60 -5.34
CA TYR A 102 17.34 6.63 -5.55
C TYR A 102 17.06 5.68 -6.71
N GLN A 103 15.82 5.20 -6.87
CA GLN A 103 15.43 4.33 -7.98
C GLN A 103 15.53 5.04 -9.34
N LYS A 104 15.04 6.29 -9.45
CA LYS A 104 15.14 7.09 -10.69
C LYS A 104 16.57 7.36 -11.14
N PHE A 105 17.51 7.44 -10.19
CA PHE A 105 18.92 7.71 -10.45
C PHE A 105 19.81 6.45 -10.44
N SER A 106 19.23 5.26 -10.27
CA SER A 106 19.96 4.00 -10.13
C SER A 106 20.86 3.65 -11.32
N SER A 107 20.56 4.16 -12.51
CA SER A 107 21.35 3.99 -13.73
C SER A 107 22.41 5.07 -13.95
N THR A 108 22.53 6.03 -13.03
CA THR A 108 23.47 7.15 -13.10
C THR A 108 24.62 6.96 -12.13
N LYS A 109 25.72 7.69 -12.33
CA LYS A 109 26.84 7.72 -11.39
C LYS A 109 26.73 8.83 -10.33
N LEU A 110 25.56 9.48 -10.23
CA LEU A 110 25.35 10.56 -9.28
C LEU A 110 25.40 10.03 -7.84
N ASN A 111 26.05 10.81 -6.98
CA ASN A 111 26.05 10.57 -5.55
C ASN A 111 24.83 11.26 -4.92
N ILE A 112 23.98 10.47 -4.27
CA ILE A 112 22.81 10.96 -3.55
C ILE A 112 23.06 10.81 -2.06
N VAL A 113 22.93 11.91 -1.32
CA VAL A 113 23.09 11.93 0.14
C VAL A 113 21.79 12.42 0.75
N SER A 114 21.29 11.69 1.74
CA SER A 114 20.13 12.08 2.52
C SER A 114 20.50 12.19 4.00
N ILE A 115 20.05 13.27 4.65
CA ILE A 115 20.26 13.52 6.07
C ILE A 115 18.89 13.77 6.68
N GLU A 116 18.46 12.90 7.58
CA GLU A 116 17.23 13.08 8.36
C GLU A 116 17.53 13.95 9.59
N ASN A 117 16.74 14.99 9.77
CA ASN A 117 16.73 15.79 10.99
C ASN A 117 15.46 15.45 11.79
N LYS A 118 15.65 14.82 12.96
CA LYS A 118 14.55 14.41 13.83
C LYS A 118 13.86 15.58 14.51
N ASP A 119 14.60 16.64 14.83
CA ASP A 119 14.08 17.75 15.62
C ASP A 119 13.11 18.61 14.80
N ASP A 120 13.39 18.77 13.51
CA ASP A 120 12.59 19.58 12.58
C ASP A 120 11.65 18.74 11.69
N GLU A 121 11.52 17.44 11.97
CA GLU A 121 10.73 16.49 11.15
C GLU A 121 11.02 16.69 9.64
N SER A 122 12.30 16.80 9.27
CA SER A 122 12.70 17.14 7.89
C SER A 122 13.81 16.25 7.36
N SER A 123 13.94 16.21 6.04
CA SER A 123 14.99 15.44 5.37
C SER A 123 15.66 16.29 4.29
N LEU A 124 16.97 16.45 4.40
CA LEU A 124 17.77 17.14 3.40
C LEU A 124 18.32 16.11 2.41
N LEU A 125 17.99 16.29 1.13
CA LEU A 125 18.49 15.49 0.03
C LEU A 125 19.45 16.32 -0.82
N LYS A 126 20.64 15.77 -1.13
CA LYS A 126 21.63 16.39 -2.01
C LYS A 126 21.99 15.41 -3.11
N ILE A 127 21.97 15.89 -4.36
CA ILE A 127 22.39 15.12 -5.54
C ILE A 127 23.62 15.80 -6.13
N MET A 128 24.69 15.04 -6.23
CA MET A 128 26.01 15.52 -6.67
C MET A 128 26.51 14.71 -7.85
N ASN A 129 27.15 15.38 -8.81
CA ASN A 129 27.97 14.74 -9.83
C ASN A 129 29.43 14.94 -9.48
N ALA A 130 30.12 13.86 -9.10
CA ALA A 130 31.40 13.95 -8.41
C ALA A 130 31.35 14.89 -7.18
N ASP A 131 31.96 16.09 -7.29
CA ASP A 131 31.99 17.10 -6.22
C ASP A 131 31.06 18.29 -6.48
N GLU A 132 30.42 18.35 -7.66
CA GLU A 132 29.52 19.44 -8.00
C GLU A 132 28.10 19.13 -7.53
N LEU A 133 27.53 20.03 -6.72
CA LEU A 133 26.13 19.94 -6.29
C LEU A 133 25.22 20.33 -7.46
N TYR A 134 24.38 19.40 -7.89
CA TYR A 134 23.40 19.61 -8.95
C TYR A 134 22.03 20.01 -8.39
N LEU A 135 21.64 19.39 -7.27
CA LEU A 135 20.34 19.63 -6.65
C LEU A 135 20.41 19.50 -5.13
N SER A 136 19.68 20.36 -4.43
CA SER A 136 19.44 20.28 -2.98
C SER A 136 17.95 20.44 -2.71
N ALA A 137 17.35 19.49 -2.00
CA ALA A 137 15.93 19.53 -1.65
C ALA A 137 15.74 19.32 -0.16
N LEU A 138 14.99 20.22 0.49
CA LEU A 138 14.55 20.07 1.86
C LEU A 138 13.09 19.58 1.86
N LEU A 139 12.88 18.34 2.33
CA LEU A 139 11.58 17.72 2.51
C LEU A 139 11.09 18.02 3.93
N ASN A 140 10.04 18.81 4.09
CA ASN A 140 9.47 19.14 5.41
C ASN A 140 8.07 18.57 5.51
N TYR A 141 7.77 17.89 6.62
CA TYR A 141 6.40 17.49 6.86
C TYR A 141 5.50 18.70 7.12
N ASP A 142 4.33 18.71 6.48
CA ASP A 142 3.27 19.67 6.72
C ASP A 142 1.99 18.93 7.15
N LYS A 143 1.50 19.28 8.35
CA LYS A 143 0.30 18.70 8.97
C LYS A 143 -0.99 19.29 8.40
N GLY A 144 -0.90 20.41 7.65
CA GLY A 144 -2.02 21.08 7.00
C GLY A 144 -2.42 20.48 5.65
N ILE A 145 -1.60 19.59 5.08
CA ILE A 145 -1.86 18.94 3.79
C ILE A 145 -1.98 17.42 3.96
N THR A 146 -2.71 16.78 3.04
CA THR A 146 -2.97 15.33 3.04
C THR A 146 -2.59 14.73 1.70
N HIS A 147 -2.02 13.53 1.72
CA HIS A 147 -1.73 12.75 0.52
C HIS A 147 -2.96 12.02 -0.04
N LEU A 148 -4.07 11.99 0.71
CA LEU A 148 -5.28 11.29 0.29
C LEU A 148 -5.86 11.85 -1.02
N ALA A 149 -5.78 11.05 -2.09
CA ALA A 149 -6.36 11.36 -3.39
C ALA A 149 -7.81 10.86 -3.51
N GLY A 150 -8.15 9.75 -2.85
CA GLY A 150 -9.48 9.14 -2.89
C GLY A 150 -9.51 7.83 -2.12
N SER A 151 -10.71 7.40 -1.72
CA SER A 151 -10.91 6.10 -1.07
C SER A 151 -11.59 5.13 -2.03
N ILE A 152 -11.09 3.90 -2.12
CA ILE A 152 -11.57 2.88 -3.06
C ILE A 152 -11.98 1.66 -2.25
N ASN A 153 -13.21 1.21 -2.42
CA ASN A 153 -13.67 -0.06 -1.93
C ASN A 153 -13.74 -1.06 -3.08
N LEU A 154 -12.78 -1.99 -3.11
CA LEU A 154 -12.70 -3.03 -4.13
C LEU A 154 -13.45 -4.27 -3.67
N ILE A 155 -14.42 -4.66 -4.49
CA ILE A 155 -15.27 -5.83 -4.29
C ILE A 155 -14.99 -6.81 -5.43
N VAL A 156 -14.59 -8.03 -5.12
CA VAL A 156 -14.16 -9.02 -6.12
C VAL A 156 -15.05 -10.25 -6.06
N ILE A 157 -15.71 -10.57 -7.16
CA ILE A 157 -16.51 -11.80 -7.30
C ILE A 157 -15.58 -12.98 -7.54
N LEU A 158 -15.60 -13.92 -6.60
CA LEU A 158 -14.89 -15.19 -6.69
C LEU A 158 -15.75 -16.25 -7.39
N PRO A 159 -15.13 -17.15 -8.17
CA PRO A 159 -15.82 -18.32 -8.70
C PRO A 159 -16.19 -19.29 -7.57
N SER A 160 -17.20 -20.14 -7.81
CA SER A 160 -17.62 -21.18 -6.86
C SER A 160 -16.53 -22.21 -6.54
N LYS A 161 -15.52 -22.31 -7.41
CA LYS A 161 -14.29 -23.08 -7.18
C LYS A 161 -13.11 -22.20 -7.55
N ILE A 162 -12.32 -21.84 -6.56
CA ILE A 162 -11.03 -21.18 -6.75
C ILE A 162 -9.93 -22.24 -6.63
N ASP A 163 -8.98 -22.23 -7.56
CA ASP A 163 -7.78 -23.06 -7.42
C ASP A 163 -6.84 -22.46 -6.36
N GLU A 164 -5.93 -23.29 -5.82
CA GLU A 164 -5.02 -22.86 -4.75
C GLU A 164 -4.01 -21.81 -5.23
N ASP A 165 -3.65 -21.79 -6.52
CA ASP A 165 -2.69 -20.82 -7.05
C ASP A 165 -3.29 -19.41 -7.11
N LEU A 166 -4.50 -19.27 -7.64
CA LEU A 166 -5.28 -18.03 -7.65
C LEU A 166 -5.58 -17.56 -6.23
N LYS A 167 -5.89 -18.49 -5.33
CA LYS A 167 -6.16 -18.19 -3.93
C LYS A 167 -4.92 -17.59 -3.25
N ASN A 168 -3.75 -18.18 -3.44
CA ASN A 168 -2.49 -17.61 -2.93
C ASN A 168 -2.22 -16.23 -3.53
N GLN A 169 -2.40 -16.08 -4.84
CA GLN A 169 -2.22 -14.80 -5.51
C GLN A 169 -3.16 -13.72 -4.95
N PHE A 170 -4.38 -14.06 -4.54
CA PHE A 170 -5.34 -13.10 -4.01
C PHE A 170 -5.11 -12.81 -2.54
N PHE A 171 -4.75 -13.82 -1.75
CA PHE A 171 -4.67 -13.73 -0.31
C PHE A 171 -3.36 -13.08 0.17
N ASP A 172 -2.32 -13.07 -0.67
CA ASP A 172 -1.10 -12.29 -0.47
C ASP A 172 -1.30 -10.78 -0.74
N LEU A 173 -2.42 -10.41 -1.38
CA LEU A 173 -2.71 -9.01 -1.69
C LEU A 173 -3.39 -8.30 -0.53
N ASN A 174 -3.52 -6.99 -0.70
CA ASN A 174 -3.97 -6.04 0.30
C ASN A 174 -5.16 -6.54 1.13
N LYS A 175 -5.12 -6.32 2.45
CA LYS A 175 -6.18 -6.73 3.40
C LYS A 175 -7.49 -5.97 3.21
N ASP A 176 -7.45 -4.89 2.42
CA ASP A 176 -8.57 -3.98 2.20
C ASP A 176 -9.39 -4.32 0.95
N ILE A 177 -9.71 -5.60 0.75
CA ILE A 177 -10.54 -6.10 -0.36
C ILE A 177 -11.74 -6.86 0.23
N ILE A 178 -12.89 -6.79 -0.43
CA ILE A 178 -14.06 -7.61 -0.08
C ILE A 178 -14.27 -8.66 -1.16
N TYR A 179 -14.19 -9.93 -0.78
CA TYR A 179 -14.46 -11.05 -1.69
C TYR A 179 -15.94 -11.44 -1.64
N LEU A 180 -16.57 -11.62 -2.80
CA LEU A 180 -17.96 -12.04 -2.93
C LEU A 180 -18.05 -13.45 -3.47
N PHE A 181 -18.92 -14.26 -2.89
CA PHE A 181 -19.27 -15.59 -3.38
C PHE A 181 -20.69 -15.97 -2.94
N SER A 182 -21.31 -16.90 -3.64
CA SER A 182 -22.63 -17.42 -3.25
C SER A 182 -22.52 -18.29 -2.00
N PRO A 183 -23.50 -18.25 -1.09
CA PRO A 183 -23.50 -19.11 0.09
C PRO A 183 -23.65 -20.57 -0.35
N SER A 184 -22.74 -21.42 0.13
CA SER A 184 -22.76 -22.86 -0.08
C SER A 184 -21.97 -23.54 1.04
N SER A 185 -22.24 -24.82 1.29
CA SER A 185 -21.50 -25.62 2.25
C SER A 185 -20.00 -25.67 1.91
N ASN A 186 -19.65 -25.64 0.62
CA ASN A 186 -18.27 -25.60 0.14
C ASN A 186 -17.57 -24.28 0.46
N ASN A 187 -18.32 -23.17 0.49
CA ASN A 187 -17.76 -21.84 0.70
C ASN A 187 -17.67 -21.42 2.18
N ILE A 188 -18.16 -22.24 3.11
CA ILE A 188 -17.98 -21.99 4.56
C ILE A 188 -16.48 -21.95 4.90
N LYS A 189 -15.71 -22.94 4.41
CA LYS A 189 -14.26 -22.98 4.62
C LYS A 189 -13.55 -21.78 3.98
N LEU A 190 -14.01 -21.35 2.80
CA LEU A 190 -13.47 -20.17 2.11
C LEU A 190 -13.68 -18.89 2.95
N ALA A 191 -14.84 -18.75 3.60
CA ALA A 191 -15.11 -17.62 4.50
C ALA A 191 -14.14 -17.58 5.69
N ASP A 192 -13.85 -18.73 6.29
CA ASP A 192 -12.87 -18.84 7.39
C ASP A 192 -11.46 -18.47 6.93
N GLU A 193 -11.06 -18.92 5.74
CA GLU A 193 -9.75 -18.61 5.15
C GLU A 193 -9.59 -17.11 4.87
N ILE A 194 -10.63 -16.45 4.33
CA ILE A 194 -10.64 -14.99 4.09
C ILE A 194 -10.54 -14.21 5.41
N ASN A 195 -11.26 -14.66 6.45
CA ASN A 195 -11.17 -14.05 7.78
C ASN A 195 -9.76 -14.20 8.38
N ASN A 196 -9.11 -15.36 8.20
CA ASN A 196 -7.77 -15.62 8.74
C ASN A 196 -6.70 -14.69 8.17
N ILE A 197 -6.84 -14.28 6.90
CA ILE A 197 -5.94 -13.28 6.28
C ILE A 197 -6.31 -11.83 6.63
N LYS A 198 -7.34 -11.63 7.47
CA LYS A 198 -7.88 -10.33 7.89
C LYS A 198 -8.49 -9.52 6.75
N SER A 199 -8.99 -10.18 5.73
CA SER A 199 -9.72 -9.55 4.63
C SER A 199 -11.23 -9.67 4.85
N GLY A 200 -12.04 -8.95 4.07
CA GLY A 200 -13.49 -8.97 4.16
C GLY A 200 -14.13 -9.94 3.17
N TYR A 201 -15.30 -10.47 3.52
CA TYR A 201 -16.14 -11.15 2.54
C TYR A 201 -17.59 -10.67 2.60
N GLY A 202 -18.28 -10.82 1.47
CA GLY A 202 -19.70 -10.64 1.33
C GLY A 202 -20.33 -11.82 0.61
N LEU A 203 -21.66 -11.89 0.67
CA LEU A 203 -22.40 -12.97 0.02
C LEU A 203 -23.18 -12.44 -1.17
N ILE A 204 -23.16 -13.20 -2.26
CA ILE A 204 -24.01 -12.98 -3.42
C ILE A 204 -25.31 -13.73 -3.18
N ILE A 205 -26.43 -13.01 -3.22
CA ILE A 205 -27.76 -13.59 -3.08
C ILE A 205 -28.49 -13.40 -4.41
N ASP A 206 -28.79 -14.52 -5.06
CA ASP A 206 -29.49 -14.59 -6.34
C ASP A 206 -30.43 -15.82 -6.37
N ASP A 207 -31.08 -16.04 -7.51
CA ASP A 207 -31.98 -17.18 -7.71
C ASP A 207 -31.24 -18.51 -8.00
N ASN A 208 -29.91 -18.52 -8.05
CA ASN A 208 -29.09 -19.68 -8.44
C ASN A 208 -28.51 -20.46 -7.24
N ILE A 209 -28.93 -20.14 -6.02
CA ILE A 209 -28.48 -20.85 -4.81
C ILE A 209 -29.25 -22.18 -4.70
N ASP A 210 -28.57 -23.27 -5.04
CA ASP A 210 -29.17 -24.63 -5.06
C ASP A 210 -29.38 -25.23 -3.66
N GLU A 211 -28.61 -24.80 -2.65
CA GLU A 211 -28.71 -25.37 -1.31
C GLU A 211 -29.92 -24.81 -0.56
N LEU A 212 -30.92 -25.67 -0.29
CA LEU A 212 -32.18 -25.32 0.37
C LEU A 212 -32.02 -24.52 1.68
N ASN A 213 -30.92 -24.71 2.42
CA ASN A 213 -30.68 -24.01 3.69
C ASN A 213 -30.24 -22.55 3.49
N PHE A 214 -29.72 -22.20 2.31
CA PHE A 214 -29.24 -20.87 1.97
C PHE A 214 -30.07 -20.19 0.89
N GLU A 215 -30.99 -20.91 0.27
CA GLU A 215 -31.89 -20.41 -0.77
C GLU A 215 -32.77 -19.27 -0.24
N ILE A 216 -32.82 -18.17 -1.00
CA ILE A 216 -33.65 -17.00 -0.72
C ILE A 216 -34.38 -16.60 -2.00
N ARG A 217 -35.72 -16.68 -2.01
CA ARG A 217 -36.54 -16.28 -3.16
C ARG A 217 -37.56 -15.20 -2.81
N ASN A 218 -37.93 -14.39 -3.79
CA ASN A 218 -38.90 -13.31 -3.63
C ASN A 218 -40.31 -13.77 -3.22
N ASN A 219 -40.70 -14.98 -3.59
CA ASN A 219 -42.02 -15.55 -3.28
C ASN A 219 -42.08 -16.23 -1.90
N PHE A 220 -40.98 -16.30 -1.16
CA PHE A 220 -40.95 -16.93 0.15
C PHE A 220 -41.80 -16.16 1.17
N SER A 221 -42.42 -16.93 2.07
CA SER A 221 -43.13 -16.36 3.22
C SER A 221 -42.13 -15.65 4.13
N LYS A 222 -42.61 -14.72 4.96
CA LYS A 222 -41.75 -13.98 5.89
C LYS A 222 -40.98 -14.94 6.81
N ASN A 223 -41.65 -15.94 7.38
CA ASN A 223 -41.01 -16.93 8.26
C ASN A 223 -39.91 -17.71 7.52
N ARG A 224 -40.17 -18.12 6.27
CA ARG A 224 -39.16 -18.83 5.47
C ARG A 224 -37.95 -17.96 5.16
N LEU A 225 -38.15 -16.67 4.87
CA LEU A 225 -37.06 -15.71 4.68
C LEU A 225 -36.24 -15.52 5.97
N GLU A 226 -36.91 -15.37 7.11
CA GLU A 226 -36.25 -15.26 8.43
C GLU A 226 -35.40 -16.51 8.72
N GLU A 227 -35.93 -17.71 8.48
CA GLU A 227 -35.19 -18.97 8.66
C GLU A 227 -33.98 -19.09 7.73
N GLY A 228 -34.14 -18.77 6.44
CA GLY A 228 -33.05 -18.82 5.45
C GLY A 228 -31.94 -17.83 5.78
N ILE A 229 -32.29 -16.57 6.09
CA ILE A 229 -31.31 -15.55 6.46
C ILE A 229 -30.61 -15.91 7.77
N ASN A 230 -31.33 -16.41 8.78
CA ASN A 230 -30.71 -16.89 10.01
C ASN A 230 -29.75 -18.07 9.77
N SER A 231 -30.07 -18.95 8.82
CA SER A 231 -29.20 -20.08 8.46
C SER A 231 -27.92 -19.59 7.78
N ILE A 232 -28.03 -18.62 6.87
CA ILE A 232 -26.88 -17.94 6.26
C ILE A 232 -26.01 -17.27 7.33
N LEU A 233 -26.61 -16.48 8.21
CA LEU A 233 -25.88 -15.76 9.27
C LEU A 233 -25.16 -16.69 10.24
N LYS A 234 -25.75 -17.86 10.55
CA LYS A 234 -25.10 -18.88 11.37
C LYS A 234 -23.92 -19.54 10.66
N ALA A 235 -24.05 -19.83 9.37
CA ALA A 235 -22.98 -20.43 8.58
C ALA A 235 -21.86 -19.43 8.25
N PHE A 236 -22.17 -18.14 8.19
CA PHE A 236 -21.27 -17.08 7.79
C PHE A 236 -21.35 -15.91 8.79
N PRO A 237 -20.76 -16.03 10.00
CA PRO A 237 -20.96 -15.06 11.07
C PRO A 237 -20.30 -13.69 10.86
N ASN A 238 -19.29 -13.58 9.99
CA ASN A 238 -18.47 -12.37 9.79
C ASN A 238 -18.75 -11.64 8.46
N ILE A 239 -19.93 -11.83 7.86
CA ILE A 239 -20.30 -11.19 6.60
C ILE A 239 -20.21 -9.66 6.73
N LYS A 240 -19.52 -9.01 5.80
CA LYS A 240 -19.44 -7.54 5.71
C LYS A 240 -20.61 -6.93 4.95
N LEU A 241 -21.05 -7.60 3.88
CA LEU A 241 -22.14 -7.13 3.04
C LEU A 241 -22.86 -8.25 2.31
N VAL A 242 -24.06 -7.95 1.84
CA VAL A 242 -24.84 -8.77 0.92
C VAL A 242 -24.94 -8.02 -0.41
N TYR A 243 -24.56 -8.69 -1.49
CA TYR A 243 -24.61 -8.16 -2.84
C TYR A 243 -25.75 -8.82 -3.62
N PHE A 244 -26.58 -7.99 -4.25
CA PHE A 244 -27.64 -8.43 -5.15
C PHE A 244 -27.23 -8.10 -6.59
N PRO A 245 -26.96 -9.11 -7.44
CA PRO A 245 -26.58 -8.91 -8.83
C PRO A 245 -27.76 -8.36 -9.65
N GLU A 246 -27.49 -7.92 -10.88
CA GLU A 246 -28.49 -7.23 -11.72
C GLU A 246 -29.72 -8.07 -12.01
N GLU A 247 -29.51 -9.38 -12.17
CA GLU A 247 -30.54 -10.36 -12.51
C GLU A 247 -31.50 -10.61 -11.34
N PHE A 248 -31.11 -10.26 -10.11
CA PHE A 248 -31.91 -10.47 -8.91
C PHE A 248 -32.40 -9.14 -8.34
N ILE A 249 -33.71 -8.91 -8.46
CA ILE A 249 -34.37 -7.73 -7.85
C ILE A 249 -34.97 -8.15 -6.51
N PRO A 250 -34.28 -7.91 -5.37
CA PRO A 250 -34.78 -8.32 -4.06
C PRO A 250 -36.02 -7.53 -3.66
N SER A 251 -37.05 -8.24 -3.20
CA SER A 251 -38.23 -7.64 -2.59
C SER A 251 -37.86 -6.84 -1.33
N SER A 252 -38.70 -5.89 -0.95
CA SER A 252 -38.54 -5.11 0.29
C SER A 252 -38.47 -5.99 1.54
N LYS A 253 -39.12 -7.17 1.53
CA LYS A 253 -39.06 -8.15 2.62
C LYS A 253 -37.64 -8.68 2.83
N ILE A 254 -36.96 -9.05 1.75
CA ILE A 254 -35.58 -9.55 1.79
C ILE A 254 -34.64 -8.45 2.31
N LYS A 255 -34.73 -7.25 1.72
CA LYS A 255 -33.89 -6.10 2.14
C LYS A 255 -34.09 -5.77 3.63
N ASN A 256 -35.34 -5.75 4.09
CA ASN A 256 -35.65 -5.44 5.48
C ASN A 256 -35.10 -6.48 6.46
N GLU A 257 -35.11 -7.77 6.09
CA GLU A 257 -34.62 -8.82 6.99
C GLU A 257 -33.10 -8.80 7.12
N PHE A 258 -32.36 -8.54 6.04
CA PHE A 258 -30.91 -8.29 6.14
C PHE A 258 -30.61 -7.02 6.95
N LYS A 259 -31.36 -5.95 6.73
CA LYS A 259 -31.21 -4.68 7.46
C LYS A 259 -31.49 -4.82 8.97
N LYS A 260 -32.49 -5.63 9.35
CA LYS A 260 -32.81 -5.95 10.76
C LYS A 260 -31.62 -6.61 11.47
N ASN A 261 -30.84 -7.40 10.73
CA ASN A 261 -29.61 -8.03 11.22
C ASN A 261 -28.36 -7.14 11.06
N LYS A 262 -28.53 -5.83 10.81
CA LYS A 262 -27.46 -4.83 10.65
C LYS A 262 -26.48 -5.15 9.51
N LEU A 263 -26.88 -5.96 8.53
CA LEU A 263 -26.09 -6.21 7.34
C LEU A 263 -26.29 -5.11 6.31
N ARG A 264 -25.17 -4.65 5.75
CA ARG A 264 -25.18 -3.74 4.61
C ARG A 264 -25.58 -4.51 3.36
N THR A 265 -26.59 -4.02 2.65
CA THR A 265 -27.01 -4.55 1.35
C THR A 265 -26.58 -3.60 0.25
N ILE A 266 -26.07 -4.16 -0.85
CA ILE A 266 -25.59 -3.43 -2.01
C ILE A 266 -26.28 -4.01 -3.23
N ASP A 267 -26.98 -3.15 -3.95
CA ASP A 267 -27.56 -3.49 -5.24
C ASP A 267 -26.56 -3.09 -6.35
N ASN A 268 -26.68 -3.71 -7.52
CA ASN A 268 -25.84 -3.42 -8.71
C ASN A 268 -25.76 -1.93 -9.12
N THR A 269 -26.70 -1.09 -8.68
CA THR A 269 -26.73 0.34 -9.00
C THR A 269 -25.81 1.21 -8.15
N SER A 270 -25.31 0.69 -7.03
CA SER A 270 -24.51 1.48 -6.07
C SER A 270 -23.00 1.40 -6.29
N PRO A 271 -22.39 0.24 -6.62
CA PRO A 271 -21.00 0.20 -7.06
C PRO A 271 -20.90 0.35 -8.58
N ILE A 272 -19.74 0.79 -9.06
CA ILE A 272 -19.42 0.66 -10.48
C ILE A 272 -19.18 -0.81 -10.76
N ASN A 273 -20.05 -1.41 -11.57
CA ASN A 273 -19.91 -2.78 -11.98
C ASN A 273 -18.98 -2.89 -13.20
N LEU A 274 -17.83 -3.52 -13.02
CA LEU A 274 -16.88 -3.87 -14.08
C LEU A 274 -16.64 -5.39 -14.11
N THR A 275 -17.70 -6.20 -14.03
CA THR A 275 -17.61 -7.66 -14.13
C THR A 275 -17.58 -8.17 -15.57
N ASN A 276 -18.03 -7.34 -16.53
CA ASN A 276 -18.07 -7.69 -17.95
C ASN A 276 -16.70 -8.12 -18.49
N ASN A 277 -16.70 -8.99 -19.52
CA ASN A 277 -15.45 -9.42 -20.14
C ASN A 277 -14.90 -8.32 -21.08
N TYR A 278 -13.95 -7.54 -20.58
CA TYR A 278 -13.24 -6.52 -21.37
C TYR A 278 -12.05 -7.16 -22.11
N LYS A 279 -12.14 -7.19 -23.44
CA LYS A 279 -11.08 -7.72 -24.32
C LYS A 279 -9.88 -6.78 -24.45
N THR A 280 -10.11 -5.46 -24.46
CA THR A 280 -9.07 -4.42 -24.52
C THR A 280 -9.42 -3.26 -23.57
N ASP A 281 -8.42 -2.45 -23.24
CA ASP A 281 -8.55 -1.16 -22.53
C ASP A 281 -9.13 -1.21 -21.11
N PHE A 282 -9.28 -2.40 -20.50
CA PHE A 282 -9.79 -2.54 -19.13
C PHE A 282 -9.03 -1.66 -18.13
N ASN A 283 -7.68 -1.69 -18.15
CA ASN A 283 -6.86 -0.90 -17.22
C ASN A 283 -7.06 0.61 -17.40
N LYS A 284 -7.37 1.08 -18.62
CA LYS A 284 -7.70 2.50 -18.87
C LYS A 284 -9.06 2.86 -18.30
N ILE A 285 -10.06 1.99 -18.46
CA ILE A 285 -11.41 2.17 -17.90
C ILE A 285 -11.34 2.17 -16.37
N PHE A 286 -10.69 1.15 -15.78
CA PHE A 286 -10.48 1.09 -14.34
C PHE A 286 -9.73 2.33 -13.83
N GLY A 287 -8.63 2.71 -14.49
CA GLY A 287 -7.84 3.87 -14.13
C GLY A 287 -8.61 5.19 -14.24
N SER A 288 -9.50 5.37 -15.22
CA SER A 288 -10.31 6.59 -15.31
C SER A 288 -11.28 6.72 -14.13
N TYR A 289 -11.86 5.62 -13.65
CA TYR A 289 -12.70 5.65 -12.46
C TYR A 289 -11.89 5.99 -11.20
N ILE A 290 -10.74 5.34 -11.01
CA ILE A 290 -9.87 5.62 -9.85
C ILE A 290 -9.39 7.08 -9.86
N LEU A 291 -8.86 7.55 -11.00
CA LEU A 291 -8.25 8.87 -11.11
C LEU A 291 -9.26 10.03 -10.95
N ASN A 292 -10.54 9.77 -11.20
CA ASN A 292 -11.63 10.73 -10.99
C ASN A 292 -12.25 10.68 -9.59
N CYS A 293 -11.79 9.79 -8.71
CA CYS A 293 -12.26 9.73 -7.33
C CYS A 293 -11.83 10.98 -6.54
N ASN A 294 -12.73 11.50 -5.70
CA ASN A 294 -12.47 12.64 -4.83
C ASN A 294 -12.02 12.18 -3.44
N PRO A 295 -11.13 12.92 -2.74
CA PRO A 295 -10.74 12.62 -1.36
C PRO A 295 -11.89 12.47 -0.36
N LYS A 296 -13.04 13.11 -0.62
CA LYS A 296 -14.22 13.10 0.27
C LYS A 296 -15.13 11.88 0.06
N ASP A 297 -14.99 11.18 -1.05
CA ASP A 297 -15.89 10.10 -1.45
C ASP A 297 -15.20 8.74 -1.39
N THR A 298 -16.00 7.68 -1.25
CA THR A 298 -15.53 6.30 -1.37
C THR A 298 -16.12 5.67 -2.63
N LEU A 299 -15.25 5.38 -3.60
CA LEU A 299 -15.60 4.74 -4.84
C LEU A 299 -15.71 3.22 -4.63
N SER A 300 -16.92 2.66 -4.73
CA SER A 300 -17.10 1.20 -4.68
C SER A 300 -17.09 0.62 -6.10
N ILE A 301 -16.25 -0.38 -6.35
CA ILE A 301 -16.13 -1.05 -7.65
C ILE A 301 -16.28 -2.55 -7.44
N VAL A 302 -17.15 -3.17 -8.24
CA VAL A 302 -17.30 -4.63 -8.30
C VAL A 302 -16.57 -5.16 -9.52
N LEU A 303 -15.68 -6.13 -9.33
CA LEU A 303 -14.86 -6.75 -10.36
C LEU A 303 -15.14 -8.25 -10.43
N SER A 304 -15.07 -8.82 -11.63
CA SER A 304 -14.88 -10.26 -11.77
C SER A 304 -13.45 -10.65 -11.40
N THR A 305 -13.24 -11.92 -11.05
CA THR A 305 -11.91 -12.50 -10.79
C THR A 305 -10.91 -12.18 -11.92
N ASP A 306 -11.30 -12.39 -13.18
CA ASP A 306 -10.43 -12.12 -14.34
C ASP A 306 -10.02 -10.65 -14.47
N ASN A 307 -10.95 -9.74 -14.21
CA ASN A 307 -10.69 -8.31 -14.28
C ASN A 307 -9.85 -7.86 -13.08
N PHE A 308 -10.07 -8.41 -11.89
CA PHE A 308 -9.23 -8.16 -10.73
C PHE A 308 -7.76 -8.53 -11.03
N ILE A 309 -7.50 -9.70 -11.63
CA ILE A 309 -6.15 -10.13 -12.01
C ILE A 309 -5.42 -9.08 -12.88
N LYS A 310 -6.14 -8.47 -13.83
CA LYS A 310 -5.57 -7.46 -14.74
C LYS A 310 -5.11 -6.18 -14.04
N VAL A 311 -5.72 -5.82 -12.90
CA VAL A 311 -5.41 -4.57 -12.18
C VAL A 311 -4.47 -4.74 -11.00
N ILE A 312 -4.18 -5.98 -10.55
CA ILE A 312 -3.22 -6.26 -9.48
C ILE A 312 -1.90 -5.47 -9.64
N PRO A 313 -1.26 -5.42 -10.83
CA PRO A 313 -0.01 -4.68 -11.00
C PRO A 313 -0.16 -3.17 -10.74
N ASP A 314 -1.33 -2.62 -11.02
CA ASP A 314 -1.61 -1.18 -10.95
C ASP A 314 -2.00 -0.73 -9.53
N LEU A 315 -2.49 -1.62 -8.66
CA LEU A 315 -2.91 -1.27 -7.29
C LEU A 315 -1.80 -0.60 -6.46
N LYS A 316 -0.56 -1.08 -6.61
CA LYS A 316 0.61 -0.48 -5.94
C LYS A 316 0.89 0.93 -6.45
N MET A 317 0.69 1.16 -7.75
CA MET A 317 0.84 2.49 -8.35
C MET A 317 -0.23 3.45 -7.79
N TYR A 318 -1.50 3.04 -7.73
CA TYR A 318 -2.55 3.89 -7.16
C TYR A 318 -2.32 4.18 -5.66
N SER A 319 -1.81 3.21 -4.90
CA SER A 319 -1.42 3.44 -3.50
C SER A 319 -0.33 4.52 -3.38
N LYS A 320 0.68 4.49 -4.27
CA LYS A 320 1.71 5.54 -4.31
C LYS A 320 1.15 6.92 -4.65
N LEU A 321 0.12 6.99 -5.49
CA LEU A 321 -0.54 8.24 -5.86
C LEU A 321 -1.46 8.81 -4.77
N GLY A 322 -1.63 8.09 -3.65
CA GLY A 322 -2.44 8.55 -2.51
C GLY A 322 -3.86 7.99 -2.46
N TYR A 323 -4.18 7.02 -3.32
CA TYR A 323 -5.46 6.31 -3.22
C TYR A 323 -5.39 5.27 -2.11
N ARG A 324 -6.38 5.29 -1.22
CA ARG A 324 -6.48 4.34 -0.11
C ARG A 324 -7.53 3.29 -0.41
N PHE A 325 -7.13 2.02 -0.34
CA PHE A 325 -8.09 0.92 -0.39
C PHE A 325 -8.70 0.74 0.99
N VAL A 326 -10.02 0.64 1.05
CA VAL A 326 -10.78 0.56 2.30
C VAL A 326 -11.88 -0.48 2.18
N THR A 327 -12.30 -1.03 3.32
CA THR A 327 -13.47 -1.92 3.42
C THR A 327 -14.54 -1.26 4.28
N PHE A 328 -15.78 -1.76 4.20
CA PHE A 328 -16.95 -1.21 4.90
C PHE A 328 -16.96 -1.43 6.41
#